data_AF-A0A958GDV0-F1
#
_entry.id   AF-A0A958GDV0-F1
#
_cell.length_a   1.000
_cell.length_b   1.000
_cell.length_c   1.000
_cell.angle_alpha   90.00
_cell.angle_beta   90.00
_cell.angle_gamma   90.00
#
_symmetry.space_group_name_H-M   'P 1'
#
loop_
_entity.id
_entity.type
_entity.pdbx_description
1 polymer ?
#
loop_
_entity_poly.entity_id
_entity_poly.type
_entity_poly.pdbx_seq_one_letter_code
_entity_poly.pdbx_strand_id
1 'polypeptide(L)'
;MNRKFISIVLVFLVFGSVLAYQATQQGTSVVLKPSEILSENAGKDLKRIRVAGRVTTEPVNYQVEPEIKLTFSIQDPGSDTESNSGVSIPVVYNSLKPDMFAAGRDVIIDGEFSGGKLIAYSLLTQCPSKYEPPSLTDNAGKDS
;
A
#
# COMPACT_ATOMS: atom_id res chain seq x y z
N MET A 1 -16.17 -49.85 17.84
CA MET A 1 -15.77 -48.43 17.68
C MET A 1 -16.97 -47.55 18.00
N ASN A 2 -16.88 -46.69 19.01
CA ASN A 2 -18.05 -46.02 19.57
C ASN A 2 -18.59 -44.98 18.58
N ARG A 3 -19.87 -45.07 18.20
CA ARG A 3 -20.54 -44.13 17.26
C ARG A 3 -20.35 -42.66 17.70
N LYS A 4 -20.28 -42.41 19.01
CA LYS A 4 -19.99 -41.08 19.58
C LYS A 4 -18.58 -40.57 19.27
N PHE A 5 -17.57 -41.45 19.27
CA PHE A 5 -16.20 -41.11 18.93
C PHE A 5 -16.08 -40.78 17.44
N ILE A 6 -16.77 -41.54 16.58
CA ILE A 6 -16.84 -41.27 15.14
C ILE A 6 -17.49 -39.90 14.89
N SER A 7 -18.60 -39.58 15.56
CA SER A 7 -19.26 -38.26 15.43
C SER A 7 -18.36 -37.11 15.87
N ILE A 8 -17.61 -37.24 16.98
CA ILE A 8 -16.69 -36.19 17.46
C ILE A 8 -15.57 -35.94 16.45
N VAL A 9 -14.95 -37.01 15.93
CA VAL A 9 -13.88 -36.90 14.93
C VAL A 9 -14.41 -36.21 13.66
N LEU A 10 -15.62 -36.57 13.21
CA LEU A 10 -16.23 -36.01 12.01
C LEU A 10 -16.53 -34.51 12.17
N VAL A 11 -17.05 -34.10 13.34
CA VAL A 11 -17.28 -32.68 13.66
C VAL A 11 -15.96 -31.90 13.68
N PHE A 12 -14.92 -32.43 14.30
CA PHE A 12 -13.59 -31.78 14.30
C PHE A 12 -13.00 -31.64 12.90
N LEU A 13 -13.20 -32.64 12.04
CA LEU A 13 -12.71 -32.62 10.66
C LEU A 13 -13.43 -31.54 9.82
N VAL A 14 -14.75 -31.43 9.97
CA VAL A 14 -15.55 -30.38 9.30
C VAL A 14 -15.21 -29.00 9.84
N PHE A 15 -15.03 -28.87 11.16
CA PHE A 15 -14.67 -27.59 11.75
C PHE A 15 -13.27 -27.14 11.33
N GLY A 16 -12.30 -28.07 11.31
CA GLY A 16 -10.94 -27.82 10.85
C GLY A 16 -10.88 -27.41 9.37
N SER A 17 -11.67 -28.04 8.50
CA SER A 17 -11.71 -27.67 7.08
C SER A 17 -12.32 -26.29 6.84
N VAL A 18 -13.37 -25.92 7.60
CA VAL A 18 -13.96 -24.57 7.55
C VAL A 18 -12.93 -23.52 7.98
N LEU A 19 -12.19 -23.75 9.07
CA LEU A 19 -11.15 -22.83 9.53
C LEU A 19 -10.00 -22.71 8.52
N ALA A 20 -9.56 -23.82 7.92
CA ALA A 20 -8.52 -23.80 6.89
C ALA A 20 -8.96 -23.01 5.64
N TYR A 21 -10.22 -23.17 5.21
CA TYR A 21 -10.77 -22.40 4.09
C TYR A 21 -10.83 -20.90 4.39
N GLN A 22 -11.22 -20.53 5.61
CA GLN A 22 -11.20 -19.13 6.04
C GLN A 22 -9.78 -18.57 6.16
N ALA A 23 -8.79 -19.38 6.55
CA ALA A 23 -7.39 -18.97 6.61
C ALA A 23 -6.83 -18.64 5.21
N THR A 24 -7.21 -19.40 4.18
CA THR A 24 -6.80 -19.12 2.79
C THR A 24 -7.47 -17.87 2.18
N GLN A 25 -8.55 -17.39 2.79
CA GLN A 25 -9.26 -16.17 2.36
C GLN A 25 -8.62 -14.89 2.92
N GLN A 26 -7.53 -14.98 3.69
CA GLN A 26 -6.73 -13.82 4.07
C GLN A 26 -5.99 -13.31 2.83
N GLY A 27 -6.67 -12.41 2.11
CA GLY A 27 -6.30 -11.98 0.76
C GLY A 27 -4.87 -11.48 0.68
N THR A 28 -4.12 -12.07 -0.25
CA THR A 28 -2.91 -11.47 -0.79
C THR A 28 -3.31 -10.11 -1.39
N SER A 29 -3.07 -9.01 -0.69
CA SER A 29 -3.35 -7.67 -1.22
C SER A 29 -2.45 -7.45 -2.44
N VAL A 30 -3.02 -7.64 -3.64
CA VAL A 30 -2.34 -7.33 -4.89
C VAL A 30 -2.07 -5.84 -4.91
N VAL A 31 -0.80 -5.48 -5.10
CA VAL A 31 -0.36 -4.10 -5.22
C VAL A 31 -0.44 -3.70 -6.68
N LEU A 32 -1.34 -2.77 -7.00
CA LEU A 32 -1.58 -2.27 -8.35
C LEU A 32 -0.80 -0.99 -8.62
N LYS A 33 -0.53 -0.74 -9.90
CA LYS A 33 0.02 0.54 -10.38
C LYS A 33 -1.09 1.45 -10.90
N PRO A 34 -0.87 2.78 -10.91
CA PRO A 34 -1.81 3.74 -11.50
C PRO A 34 -2.20 3.42 -12.96
N SER A 35 -1.24 3.05 -13.81
CA SER A 35 -1.54 2.65 -15.19
C SER A 35 -2.47 1.43 -15.28
N GLU A 36 -2.29 0.43 -14.43
CA GLU A 36 -3.12 -0.80 -14.40
C GLU A 36 -4.57 -0.48 -13.98
N ILE A 37 -4.75 0.44 -13.03
CA ILE A 37 -6.09 0.89 -12.60
C ILE A 37 -6.82 1.58 -13.76
N LEU A 38 -6.13 2.43 -14.52
CA LEU A 38 -6.74 3.17 -15.62
C LEU A 38 -6.87 2.37 -16.91
N SER A 39 -6.00 1.39 -17.18
CA SER A 39 -6.08 0.57 -18.39
C SER A 39 -7.04 -0.61 -18.25
N GLU A 40 -7.04 -1.31 -17.11
CA GLU A 40 -7.80 -2.55 -16.94
C GLU A 40 -9.11 -2.34 -16.16
N ASN A 41 -9.16 -1.29 -15.35
CA ASN A 41 -10.27 -1.01 -14.44
C ASN A 41 -10.89 0.38 -14.65
N ALA A 42 -10.61 1.02 -15.79
CA ALA A 42 -11.24 2.28 -16.17
C ALA A 42 -12.78 2.16 -16.06
N GLY A 43 -13.35 2.98 -15.17
CA GLY A 43 -14.80 3.03 -14.96
C GLY A 43 -15.37 1.97 -14.01
N LYS A 44 -14.54 1.12 -13.38
CA LYS A 44 -14.96 0.20 -12.31
C LYS A 44 -14.59 0.77 -10.95
N ASP A 45 -15.53 0.69 -10.00
CA ASP A 45 -15.24 0.98 -8.61
C ASP A 45 -14.49 -0.20 -7.98
N LEU A 46 -13.26 0.03 -7.53
CA LEU A 46 -12.44 -0.98 -6.86
C LEU A 46 -12.40 -0.70 -5.36
N LYS A 47 -12.74 -1.70 -4.53
CA LYS A 47 -12.72 -1.58 -3.06
C LYS A 47 -11.55 -2.32 -2.46
N ARG A 48 -10.95 -1.73 -1.41
CA ARG A 48 -9.85 -2.33 -0.63
C ARG A 48 -8.64 -2.72 -1.50
N ILE A 49 -8.23 -1.82 -2.37
CA ILE A 49 -7.04 -1.99 -3.20
C ILE A 49 -5.83 -1.38 -2.53
N ARG A 50 -4.66 -1.94 -2.83
CA ARG A 50 -3.37 -1.37 -2.50
C ARG A 50 -2.71 -0.87 -3.77
N VAL A 51 -2.27 0.38 -3.79
CA VAL A 51 -1.71 1.05 -4.96
C VAL A 51 -0.30 1.52 -4.63
N ALA A 52 0.69 1.11 -5.43
CA ALA A 52 2.04 1.66 -5.35
C ALA A 52 2.21 2.72 -6.44
N GLY A 53 2.60 3.93 -6.06
CA GLY A 53 2.79 5.03 -7.00
C GLY A 53 3.81 6.04 -6.50
N ARG A 54 4.21 6.94 -7.37
CA ARG A 54 5.09 8.07 -7.07
C ARG A 54 4.29 9.36 -7.05
N VAL A 55 4.49 10.18 -6.01
CA VAL A 55 3.81 11.49 -5.89
C VAL A 55 4.31 12.44 -6.98
N THR A 56 3.40 13.07 -7.72
CA THR A 56 3.76 14.05 -8.76
C THR A 56 4.33 15.34 -8.15
N THR A 57 5.10 16.11 -8.93
CA THR A 57 5.80 17.30 -8.42
C THR A 57 4.83 18.39 -7.99
N GLU A 58 3.77 18.62 -8.76
CA GLU A 58 2.71 19.58 -8.44
C GLU A 58 1.38 19.21 -9.13
N PRO A 59 0.22 19.69 -8.66
CA PRO A 59 -0.02 20.37 -7.38
C PRO A 59 -0.39 19.39 -6.24
N VAL A 60 0.17 19.63 -5.05
CA VAL A 60 -0.25 18.99 -3.79
C VAL A 60 -1.03 20.01 -2.98
N ASN A 61 -2.31 19.72 -2.71
CA ASN A 61 -3.19 20.58 -1.93
C ASN A 61 -3.43 19.96 -0.56
N TYR A 62 -2.96 20.63 0.51
CA TYR A 62 -3.23 20.23 1.89
C TYR A 62 -4.10 21.27 2.57
N GLN A 63 -5.30 20.85 2.94
CA GLN A 63 -6.32 21.66 3.61
C GLN A 63 -6.54 21.12 5.03
N VAL A 64 -6.66 22.01 6.01
CA VAL A 64 -6.94 21.66 7.42
C VAL A 64 -8.31 22.16 7.89
N GLU A 65 -8.86 23.19 7.25
CA GLU A 65 -10.17 23.78 7.55
C GLU A 65 -11.00 23.89 6.26
N PRO A 66 -12.31 23.52 6.26
CA PRO A 66 -13.11 23.07 7.40
C PRO A 66 -12.87 21.61 7.82
N GLU A 67 -12.20 20.81 6.98
CA GLU A 67 -11.85 19.41 7.27
C GLU A 67 -10.42 19.11 6.76
N ILE A 68 -9.75 18.17 7.42
CA ILE A 68 -8.41 17.72 7.02
C ILE A 68 -8.51 16.92 5.72
N LYS A 69 -7.89 17.44 4.65
CA LYS A 69 -7.91 16.84 3.32
C LYS A 69 -6.60 17.11 2.59
N LEU A 70 -5.93 16.03 2.19
CA LEU A 70 -4.75 16.05 1.34
C LEU A 70 -5.13 15.52 -0.04
N THR A 71 -4.99 16.35 -1.07
CA THR A 71 -5.22 15.98 -2.47
C THR A 71 -3.92 16.08 -3.24
N PHE A 72 -3.54 15.02 -3.94
CA PHE A 72 -2.31 14.95 -4.74
C PHE A 72 -2.50 13.97 -5.88
N SER A 73 -1.59 13.93 -6.84
CA SER A 73 -1.63 12.92 -7.90
C SER A 73 -0.48 11.93 -7.75
N ILE A 74 -0.71 10.70 -8.19
CA ILE A 74 0.30 9.66 -8.27
C ILE A 74 0.48 9.18 -9.70
N GLN A 75 1.71 8.81 -10.04
CA GLN A 75 2.10 8.16 -11.29
C GLN A 75 2.76 6.82 -11.01
N ASP A 76 3.08 6.06 -12.05
CA ASP A 76 3.74 4.77 -11.90
C ASP A 76 5.09 4.90 -11.18
N PRO A 77 5.45 3.93 -10.31
CA PRO A 77 6.72 3.96 -9.60
C PRO A 77 7.89 3.96 -10.57
N GLY A 78 8.94 4.72 -10.26
CA GLY A 78 10.13 4.82 -11.10
C GLY A 78 10.01 5.70 -12.34
N SER A 79 8.84 6.28 -12.62
CA SER A 79 8.70 7.26 -13.70
C SER A 79 9.30 8.61 -13.31
N ASP A 80 9.88 9.28 -14.32
CA ASP A 80 10.49 10.60 -14.19
C ASP A 80 9.37 11.62 -13.97
N THR A 81 9.29 12.20 -12.78
CA THR A 81 8.23 13.15 -12.42
C THR A 81 8.30 14.46 -13.23
N GLU A 82 9.45 14.74 -13.85
CA GLU A 82 9.62 15.88 -14.75
C GLU A 82 8.94 15.67 -16.11
N SER A 83 8.73 14.43 -16.55
CA SER A 83 8.33 14.16 -17.94
C SER A 83 6.85 14.41 -18.20
N ASN A 84 5.98 14.51 -17.17
CA ASN A 84 4.51 14.73 -17.26
C ASN A 84 3.76 13.89 -18.32
N SER A 85 4.41 12.90 -18.91
CA SER A 85 3.91 12.07 -20.02
C SER A 85 3.33 10.75 -19.50
N GLY A 86 3.38 10.54 -18.19
CA GLY A 86 2.82 9.38 -17.52
C GLY A 86 1.35 9.57 -17.17
N VAL A 87 0.63 8.45 -17.14
CA VAL A 87 -0.73 8.38 -16.63
C VAL A 87 -0.72 8.70 -15.14
N SER A 88 -1.53 9.69 -14.72
CA SER A 88 -1.64 10.09 -13.31
C SER A 88 -3.05 9.89 -12.77
N ILE A 89 -3.14 9.48 -11.50
CA ILE A 89 -4.41 9.32 -10.79
C ILE A 89 -4.48 10.34 -9.65
N PRO A 90 -5.59 11.11 -9.55
CA PRO A 90 -5.83 11.96 -8.40
C PRO A 90 -6.19 11.12 -7.17
N VAL A 91 -5.53 11.42 -6.05
CA VAL A 91 -5.68 10.79 -4.74
C VAL A 91 -6.26 11.80 -3.76
N VAL A 92 -7.22 11.35 -2.94
CA VAL A 92 -7.79 12.12 -1.84
C VAL A 92 -7.55 11.37 -0.53
N TYR A 93 -6.92 12.01 0.44
CA TYR A 93 -6.61 11.45 1.75
C TYR A 93 -7.17 12.36 2.85
N ASN A 94 -8.10 11.84 3.65
CA ASN A 94 -8.86 12.62 4.64
C ASN A 94 -8.24 12.52 6.05
N SER A 95 -6.92 12.56 6.14
CA SER A 95 -6.19 12.39 7.40
C SER A 95 -4.91 13.22 7.40
N LEU A 96 -4.23 13.26 8.55
CA LEU A 96 -3.00 14.03 8.71
C LEU A 96 -1.93 13.55 7.74
N LYS A 97 -1.35 14.50 7.00
CA LYS A 97 -0.25 14.24 6.08
C LYS A 97 0.91 13.60 6.85
N PRO A 98 1.41 12.41 6.46
CA PRO A 98 2.59 11.83 7.06
C PRO A 98 3.79 12.76 6.94
N ASP A 99 4.65 12.83 7.97
CA ASP A 99 5.81 13.72 7.98
C ASP A 99 6.76 13.46 6.79
N MET A 100 6.93 12.18 6.45
CA MET A 100 7.76 11.73 5.34
C MET A 100 7.12 11.90 3.96
N PHE A 101 5.92 12.48 3.85
CA PHE A 101 5.27 12.72 2.56
C PHE A 101 5.89 13.92 1.85
N ALA A 102 6.37 13.71 0.62
CA ALA A 102 6.87 14.75 -0.26
C ALA A 102 6.66 14.38 -1.74
N ALA A 103 6.67 15.39 -2.61
CA ALA A 103 6.70 15.23 -4.05
C ALA A 103 7.89 14.37 -4.52
N GLY A 104 7.69 13.60 -5.59
CA GLY A 104 8.71 12.73 -6.18
C GLY A 104 9.04 11.46 -5.37
N ARG A 105 8.36 11.24 -4.23
CA ARG A 105 8.57 10.04 -3.41
C ARG A 105 7.61 8.92 -3.78
N ASP A 106 8.10 7.70 -3.63
CA ASP A 106 7.29 6.49 -3.77
C ASP A 106 6.45 6.25 -2.50
N VAL A 107 5.17 5.98 -2.72
CA VAL A 107 4.14 5.80 -1.69
C VAL A 107 3.33 4.55 -1.98
N ILE A 108 2.82 3.93 -0.91
CA ILE A 108 1.87 2.84 -0.95
C ILE A 108 0.57 3.34 -0.33
N ILE A 109 -0.52 3.21 -1.07
CA ILE A 109 -1.83 3.72 -0.69
C ILE A 109 -2.78 2.55 -0.55
N ASP A 110 -3.41 2.42 0.61
CA ASP A 110 -4.54 1.51 0.77
C ASP A 110 -5.83 2.32 0.67
N GLY A 111 -6.72 1.91 -0.21
CA GLY A 111 -7.86 2.75 -0.58
C GLY A 111 -8.92 2.04 -1.41
N GLU A 112 -9.77 2.87 -1.99
CA GLU A 112 -10.73 2.47 -3.01
C GLU A 112 -10.64 3.43 -4.19
N PHE A 113 -10.80 2.90 -5.40
CA PHE A 113 -10.87 3.70 -6.61
C PHE A 113 -12.34 3.88 -6.96
N SER A 114 -12.83 5.13 -7.00
CA SER A 114 -14.20 5.45 -7.40
C SER A 114 -14.28 6.81 -8.08
N GLY A 115 -15.12 6.91 -9.11
CA GLY A 115 -15.34 8.17 -9.83
C GLY A 115 -14.07 8.77 -10.44
N GLY A 116 -13.10 7.93 -10.82
CA GLY A 116 -11.81 8.35 -11.39
C GLY A 116 -10.81 8.90 -10.38
N LYS A 117 -11.07 8.75 -9.08
CA LYS A 117 -10.18 9.17 -7.99
C LYS A 117 -9.87 8.01 -7.06
N LEU A 118 -8.69 8.03 -6.47
CA LEU A 118 -8.31 7.09 -5.42
C LEU A 118 -8.59 7.72 -4.06
N ILE A 119 -9.54 7.15 -3.32
CA ILE A 119 -9.84 7.54 -1.93
C ILE A 119 -8.94 6.71 -1.02
N ALA A 120 -7.98 7.37 -0.39
CA ALA A 120 -6.98 6.74 0.46
C ALA A 120 -7.48 6.63 1.90
N TYR A 121 -7.44 5.41 2.44
CA TYR A 121 -7.65 5.10 3.86
C TYR A 121 -6.34 5.13 4.64
N SER A 122 -5.26 4.68 4.00
CA SER A 122 -3.91 4.68 4.58
C SER A 122 -2.90 5.14 3.53
N LEU A 123 -1.93 5.93 3.97
CA LEU A 123 -0.85 6.45 3.14
C LEU A 123 0.48 6.11 3.81
N LEU A 124 1.22 5.18 3.21
CA LEU A 124 2.52 4.73 3.67
C LEU A 124 3.59 5.30 2.75
N THR A 125 4.53 6.05 3.33
CA THR A 125 5.71 6.53 2.62
C THR A 125 6.85 5.55 2.86
N GLN A 126 7.57 5.14 1.82
CA GLN A 126 8.75 4.31 2.03
C GLN A 126 9.84 5.11 2.76
N CYS A 127 10.27 4.62 3.92
CA CYS A 127 11.45 5.14 4.63
C CYS A 127 12.70 4.80 3.79
N PRO A 128 13.60 5.75 3.55
CA PRO A 128 14.89 5.48 2.91
C PRO A 128 15.86 4.88 3.93
N SER A 129 15.50 3.79 4.63
CA SER A 129 16.48 3.08 5.46
C SER A 129 17.27 2.14 4.55
N LYS A 130 18.21 2.72 3.82
CA LYS A 130 19.37 2.01 3.29
C LYS A 130 20.08 1.38 4.50
N TYR A 131 20.18 0.06 4.51
CA TYR A 131 21.04 -0.64 5.46
C TYR A 131 22.49 -0.30 5.10
N GLU A 132 23.12 0.60 5.86
CA GLU A 132 24.57 0.76 5.82
C GLU A 132 25.18 -0.27 6.78
N PRO A 133 25.85 -1.32 6.28
CA PRO A 133 26.59 -2.20 7.17
C PRO A 133 27.72 -1.38 7.83
N PRO A 134 27.94 -1.54 9.15
CA PRO A 134 29.02 -0.84 9.83
C PRO A 134 30.36 -1.19 9.15
N SER A 135 31.08 -0.18 8.66
CA SER A 135 32.44 -0.35 8.16
C SER A 135 33.35 -0.76 9.32
N LEU A 136 33.90 -1.97 9.26
CA LEU A 136 34.90 -2.48 10.19
C LEU A 136 36.25 -1.80 9.94
N THR A 137 36.37 -0.53 10.33
CA THR A 137 37.65 0.17 10.40
C THR A 137 37.67 1.08 11.61
N ASP A 138 37.75 0.48 12.80
CA ASP A 138 38.32 1.19 13.94
C ASP A 138 38.85 0.18 14.96
N ASN A 139 40.14 -0.12 14.85
CA ASN A 139 41.06 -0.68 15.86
C ASN A 139 42.45 -0.68 15.17
N ALA A 140 43.04 0.50 14.98
CA ALA A 140 43.97 1.08 15.94
C ALA A 140 45.11 0.10 16.25
N GLY A 141 46.24 0.30 15.58
CA GLY A 141 47.51 -0.17 16.12
C GLY A 141 47.70 0.44 17.49
N LYS A 142 47.78 -0.40 18.52
CA LYS A 142 48.30 -0.02 19.83
C LYS A 142 48.71 -1.24 20.64
N ASP A 143 49.78 -1.89 20.23
CA ASP A 143 50.50 -2.82 21.10
C ASP A 143 51.83 -3.28 20.50
N SER A 144 52.88 -2.85 21.21
CA SER A 144 54.24 -3.43 21.33
C SER A 144 55.30 -3.02 20.29
#